data_AF-A0A6A6EEB2-F1
#
_entry.id   AF-A0A6A6EEB2-F1
#
_cell.length_a   1.000
_cell.length_b   1.000
_cell.length_c   1.000
_cell.angle_alpha   90.00
_cell.angle_beta   90.00
_cell.angle_gamma   90.00
#
_symmetry.space_group_name_H-M   'P 1'
#
loop_
_entity.id
_entity.type
_entity.pdbx_description
1 polymer ?
#
loop_
_entity_poly.entity_id
_entity_poly.type
_entity_poly.pdbx_seq_one_letter_code
_entity_poly.pdbx_strand_id
1 'polypeptide(L)'
;AIGLNGDEVKCHNFPLPRLRHYLHDRAVDIHEGRGFFVLRGMRPQDFSAADNLVIFLGIASYIAQRFGKQDPEGNMLSHIIDTKKSSVPREQRRGIHSNTQIDFHNEIVSDILGLQIRQTSKHGGELLLSPAWSMYNDLALHRPDVLRLLSEPVWPAQIPLASPSVLRSLLFSSGGKIILNMDRGPMDSTSGDPKLGTKPLSTAQLEALNAVDTFTRKHYIEIRPQAGDLVFVNNFSIMHSRRAFIDEGQHNRHVLRLWLRNDDLGWPIPKALKSSWSIVFDQNEKHDTLRFPVEPKPSYKRPRIREGAGSGSAHLVPDESEDDE
;
A
#
# COMPACT_ATOMS: atom_id res chain seq x y z
N ALA A 1 -18.13 8.16 22.46
CA ALA A 1 -17.76 7.07 21.54
C ALA A 1 -19.03 6.33 21.11
N ILE A 2 -19.17 5.98 19.83
CA ILE A 2 -20.33 5.25 19.27
C ILE A 2 -20.31 3.74 19.56
N GLY A 3 -19.32 3.25 20.32
CA GLY A 3 -19.27 1.87 20.82
C GLY A 3 -19.02 0.79 19.76
N LEU A 4 -18.69 1.17 18.52
CA LEU A 4 -18.44 0.23 17.43
C LEU A 4 -17.04 -0.38 17.53
N ASN A 5 -16.97 -1.70 17.41
CA ASN A 5 -15.73 -2.42 17.12
C ASN A 5 -15.34 -2.17 15.65
N GLY A 6 -14.04 -2.28 15.34
CA GLY A 6 -13.52 -1.89 14.02
C GLY A 6 -14.13 -2.65 12.84
N ASP A 7 -14.50 -3.91 13.04
CA ASP A 7 -15.17 -4.78 12.08
C ASP A 7 -16.64 -4.40 11.83
N GLU A 8 -17.28 -3.75 12.81
CA GLU A 8 -18.67 -3.32 12.72
C GLU A 8 -18.83 -2.01 11.96
N VAL A 9 -17.77 -1.19 11.82
CA VAL A 9 -17.88 0.15 11.24
C VAL A 9 -18.18 0.10 9.73
N LYS A 10 -19.36 0.59 9.36
CA LYS A 10 -19.87 0.67 7.98
C LYS A 10 -20.56 2.01 7.74
N CYS A 11 -20.79 2.36 6.47
CA CYS A 11 -21.38 3.65 6.13
C CYS A 11 -22.81 3.81 6.69
N HIS A 12 -23.57 2.72 6.82
CA HIS A 12 -24.94 2.75 7.34
C HIS A 12 -25.03 2.95 8.85
N ASN A 13 -24.03 2.54 9.65
CA ASN A 13 -23.99 2.77 11.10
C ASN A 13 -23.01 3.88 11.51
N PHE A 14 -22.35 4.52 10.54
CA PHE A 14 -21.58 5.75 10.70
C PHE A 14 -22.18 6.88 9.83
N PRO A 15 -23.35 7.43 10.20
CA PRO A 15 -24.06 8.38 9.35
C PRO A 15 -23.33 9.72 9.25
N LEU A 16 -23.08 10.16 8.02
CA LEU A 16 -22.51 11.47 7.71
C LEU A 16 -23.44 12.29 6.79
N PRO A 17 -24.62 12.75 7.26
CA PRO A 17 -25.65 13.33 6.38
C PRO A 17 -25.16 14.50 5.51
N ARG A 18 -24.23 15.30 6.03
CA ARG A 18 -23.66 16.47 5.35
C ARG A 18 -22.45 16.14 4.47
N LEU A 19 -21.73 15.04 4.72
CA LEU A 19 -20.53 14.66 3.95
C LEU A 19 -20.75 13.52 2.97
N ARG A 20 -21.80 12.71 3.10
CA ARG A 20 -22.01 11.49 2.30
C ARG A 20 -21.94 11.75 0.79
N HIS A 21 -22.55 12.83 0.31
CA HIS A 21 -22.59 13.17 -1.12
C HIS A 21 -21.18 13.58 -1.60
N TYR A 22 -20.52 14.44 -0.82
CA TYR A 22 -19.13 14.81 -1.10
C TYR A 22 -18.21 13.60 -1.15
N LEU A 23 -18.30 12.68 -0.18
CA LEU A 23 -17.46 11.48 -0.13
C LEU A 23 -17.76 10.52 -1.29
N HIS A 24 -19.02 10.39 -1.69
CA HIS A 24 -19.39 9.63 -2.89
C HIS A 24 -18.76 10.22 -4.15
N ASP A 25 -18.84 11.55 -4.34
CA ASP A 25 -18.18 12.21 -5.47
C ASP A 25 -16.66 12.02 -5.45
N ARG A 26 -16.05 11.94 -4.26
CA ARG A 26 -14.63 11.63 -4.10
C ARG A 26 -14.30 10.17 -4.41
N ALA A 27 -15.20 9.23 -4.08
CA ALA A 27 -15.05 7.84 -4.49
C ALA A 27 -15.05 7.71 -6.01
N VAL A 28 -15.93 8.45 -6.72
CA VAL A 28 -15.92 8.52 -8.19
C VAL A 28 -14.63 9.15 -8.71
N ASP A 29 -14.18 10.29 -8.16
CA ASP A 29 -12.94 10.98 -8.59
C ASP A 29 -11.66 10.11 -8.41
N ILE A 30 -11.64 9.20 -7.43
CA ILE A 30 -10.54 8.23 -7.26
C ILE A 30 -10.48 7.21 -8.42
N HIS A 31 -11.62 6.79 -8.96
CA HIS A 31 -11.65 5.74 -9.98
C HIS A 31 -11.67 6.31 -11.41
N GLU A 32 -12.32 7.46 -11.59
CA GLU A 32 -12.60 8.04 -12.91
C GLU A 32 -11.91 9.39 -13.15
N GLY A 33 -11.35 10.00 -12.10
CA GLY A 33 -10.74 11.32 -12.17
C GLY A 33 -9.26 11.29 -11.79
N ARG A 34 -8.90 12.09 -10.77
CA ARG A 34 -7.50 12.36 -10.41
C ARG A 34 -6.77 11.20 -9.75
N GLY A 35 -7.48 10.17 -9.32
CA GLY A 35 -6.85 9.00 -8.70
C GLY A 35 -6.47 9.19 -7.22
N PHE A 36 -6.65 10.37 -6.63
CA PHE A 36 -6.42 10.57 -5.20
C PHE A 36 -7.18 11.79 -4.66
N PHE A 37 -7.37 11.85 -3.35
CA PHE A 37 -7.76 13.09 -2.66
C PHE A 37 -7.23 13.12 -1.21
N VAL A 38 -7.21 14.33 -0.64
CA VAL A 38 -6.93 14.56 0.79
C VAL A 38 -8.15 15.17 1.45
N LEU A 39 -8.66 14.54 2.50
CA LEU A 39 -9.65 15.13 3.40
C LEU A 39 -8.93 15.73 4.59
N ARG A 40 -8.94 17.06 4.67
CA ARG A 40 -8.26 17.86 5.70
C ARG A 40 -9.27 18.58 6.59
N GLY A 41 -8.89 18.80 7.85
CA GLY A 41 -9.65 19.60 8.81
C GLY A 41 -10.07 18.85 10.07
N MET A 42 -9.73 17.57 10.21
CA MET A 42 -9.91 16.86 11.47
C MET A 42 -8.86 17.26 12.49
N ARG A 43 -9.27 17.30 13.76
CA ARG A 43 -8.43 17.61 14.91
C ARG A 43 -8.24 16.32 15.72
N PRO A 44 -7.23 15.50 15.43
CA PRO A 44 -7.09 14.17 16.04
C PRO A 44 -6.91 14.25 17.56
N GLN A 45 -6.40 15.35 18.09
CA GLN A 45 -6.23 15.60 19.52
C GLN A 45 -7.55 15.71 20.29
N ASP A 46 -8.68 15.94 19.61
CA ASP A 46 -10.00 16.00 20.24
C ASP A 46 -10.58 14.61 20.52
N PHE A 47 -9.92 13.55 20.04
CA PHE A 47 -10.41 12.17 20.04
C PHE A 47 -9.37 11.22 20.60
N SER A 48 -9.83 10.12 21.23
CA SER A 48 -8.92 9.03 21.61
C SER A 48 -8.34 8.35 20.36
N ALA A 49 -7.27 7.55 20.51
CA ALA A 49 -6.73 6.77 19.39
C ALA A 49 -7.76 5.79 18.81
N ALA A 50 -8.62 5.22 19.67
CA ALA A 50 -9.73 4.36 19.26
C ALA A 50 -10.81 5.13 18.50
N ASP A 51 -11.23 6.30 18.99
CA ASP A 51 -12.21 7.14 18.29
C ASP A 51 -11.66 7.62 16.92
N ASN A 52 -10.38 8.03 16.86
CA ASN A 52 -9.73 8.38 15.60
C ASN A 52 -9.74 7.22 14.61
N LEU A 53 -9.50 5.98 15.07
CA LEU A 53 -9.60 4.81 14.23
C LEU A 53 -11.03 4.62 13.70
N VAL A 54 -12.03 4.68 14.57
CA VAL A 54 -13.44 4.53 14.18
C VAL A 54 -13.86 5.60 13.17
N ILE A 55 -13.44 6.85 13.35
CA ILE A 55 -13.68 7.95 12.39
C ILE A 55 -13.06 7.61 11.03
N PHE A 56 -11.82 7.12 11.02
CA PHE A 56 -11.14 6.75 9.78
C PHE A 56 -11.85 5.60 9.05
N LEU A 57 -12.22 4.53 9.76
CA LEU A 57 -12.97 3.41 9.19
C LEU A 57 -14.34 3.88 8.66
N GLY A 58 -15.03 4.73 9.43
CA GLY A 58 -16.33 5.29 9.08
C GLY A 58 -16.27 6.10 7.79
N ILE A 59 -15.31 6.99 7.64
CA ILE A 59 -15.12 7.78 6.41
C ILE A 59 -14.67 6.88 5.26
N ALA A 60 -13.71 5.97 5.48
CA ALA A 60 -13.23 5.04 4.46
C ALA A 60 -14.34 4.17 3.87
N SER A 61 -15.34 3.79 4.69
CA SER A 61 -16.49 3.00 4.26
C SER A 61 -17.39 3.68 3.22
N TYR A 62 -17.33 5.02 3.08
CA TYR A 62 -18.00 5.74 1.99
C TYR A 62 -17.20 5.75 0.69
N ILE A 63 -15.90 5.46 0.76
CA ILE A 63 -15.00 5.38 -0.40
C ILE A 63 -14.97 3.96 -0.96
N ALA A 64 -15.00 2.97 -0.07
CA ALA A 64 -14.88 1.55 -0.41
C ALA A 64 -15.57 0.68 0.66
N GLN A 65 -16.31 -0.34 0.21
CA GLN A 65 -17.08 -1.23 1.09
C GLN A 65 -16.20 -2.31 1.74
N ARG A 66 -15.16 -2.76 1.03
CA ARG A 66 -14.28 -3.85 1.46
C ARG A 66 -12.93 -3.35 1.94
N PHE A 67 -12.52 -3.88 3.08
CA PHE A 67 -11.23 -3.62 3.72
C PHE A 67 -10.37 -4.85 3.48
N GLY A 68 -9.08 -4.68 3.15
CA GLY A 68 -8.18 -5.77 2.82
C GLY A 68 -7.35 -6.22 4.01
N LYS A 69 -7.22 -7.54 4.19
CA LYS A 69 -6.38 -8.19 5.19
C LYS A 69 -4.90 -7.93 4.91
N GLN A 70 -4.16 -7.45 5.90
CA GLN A 70 -2.75 -7.04 5.79
C GLN A 70 -1.79 -8.23 6.00
N ASP A 71 -2.18 -9.19 6.85
CA ASP A 71 -1.37 -10.33 7.25
C ASP A 71 -2.22 -11.57 7.61
N PRO A 72 -1.62 -12.77 7.71
CA PRO A 72 -2.33 -14.00 8.06
C PRO A 72 -3.05 -13.95 9.42
N GLU A 73 -2.58 -13.15 10.36
CA GLU A 73 -3.17 -12.97 11.69
C GLU A 73 -4.52 -12.22 11.67
N GLY A 74 -4.92 -11.72 10.50
CA GLY A 74 -6.19 -11.06 10.29
C GLY A 74 -6.16 -9.57 10.59
N ASN A 75 -4.98 -8.93 10.67
CA ASN A 75 -4.93 -7.49 10.84
C ASN A 75 -5.47 -6.79 9.59
N MET A 76 -6.42 -5.88 9.78
CA MET A 76 -7.13 -5.16 8.72
C MET A 76 -6.51 -3.81 8.39
N LEU A 77 -5.52 -3.40 9.19
CA LEU A 77 -4.78 -2.16 9.03
C LEU A 77 -3.31 -2.36 9.43
N SER A 78 -2.45 -1.49 8.91
CA SER A 78 -1.03 -1.47 9.25
C SER A 78 -0.62 -0.13 9.85
N HIS A 79 0.26 -0.18 10.86
CA HIS A 79 0.90 0.99 11.43
C HIS A 79 2.21 1.27 10.72
N ILE A 80 2.34 2.45 10.12
CA ILE A 80 3.55 2.93 9.44
C ILE A 80 4.26 3.92 10.37
N ILE A 81 5.33 3.46 11.01
CA ILE A 81 6.09 4.13 12.08
C ILE A 81 7.59 3.84 11.97
N ASP A 82 8.48 4.69 12.48
CA ASP A 82 9.87 4.25 12.73
C ASP A 82 9.90 3.39 14.01
N THR A 83 10.06 2.07 13.87
CA THR A 83 10.03 1.15 15.02
C THR A 83 11.34 1.22 15.79
N LYS A 84 11.48 2.18 16.70
CA LYS A 84 12.73 2.44 17.45
C LYS A 84 13.21 1.23 18.29
N LYS A 85 12.28 0.48 18.90
CA LYS A 85 12.58 -0.71 19.71
C LYS A 85 12.47 -1.99 18.86
N SER A 86 13.58 -2.43 18.29
CA SER A 86 13.65 -3.67 17.51
C SER A 86 15.08 -4.21 17.49
N SER A 87 15.25 -5.51 17.67
CA SER A 87 16.54 -6.21 17.54
C SER A 87 17.03 -6.29 16.08
N VAL A 88 16.12 -6.13 15.11
CA VAL A 88 16.45 -6.08 13.69
C VAL A 88 17.10 -4.74 13.35
N PRO A 89 18.29 -4.71 12.69
CA PRO A 89 18.93 -3.47 12.23
C PRO A 89 18.04 -2.67 11.27
N ARG A 90 18.15 -1.34 11.27
CA ARG A 90 17.22 -0.44 10.55
C ARG A 90 17.20 -0.69 9.04
N GLU A 91 18.36 -0.95 8.46
CA GLU A 91 18.59 -1.27 7.05
C GLU A 91 17.97 -2.61 6.61
N GLN A 92 17.63 -3.48 7.57
CA GLN A 92 16.95 -4.76 7.32
C GLN A 92 15.44 -4.68 7.62
N ARG A 93 14.94 -3.52 8.06
CA ARG A 93 13.52 -3.30 8.32
C ARG A 93 12.81 -2.91 7.02
N ARG A 94 11.52 -3.22 6.97
CA ARG A 94 10.65 -2.74 5.89
C ARG A 94 10.51 -1.23 5.95
N GLY A 95 10.29 -0.60 4.80
CA GLY A 95 10.13 0.85 4.70
C GLY A 95 9.01 1.42 5.59
N ILE A 96 7.98 0.61 5.88
CA ILE A 96 6.89 1.00 6.80
C ILE A 96 7.30 1.02 8.28
N HIS A 97 8.44 0.41 8.62
CA HIS A 97 9.02 0.30 9.96
C HIS A 97 10.36 1.06 10.10
N SER A 98 10.71 1.89 9.11
CA SER A 98 11.96 2.66 9.05
C SER A 98 11.69 4.13 8.73
N ASN A 99 12.73 4.96 8.87
CA ASN A 99 12.70 6.38 8.53
C ASN A 99 13.42 6.73 7.21
N THR A 100 13.97 5.74 6.51
CA THR A 100 14.61 5.92 5.19
C THR A 100 13.59 6.31 4.13
N GLN A 101 14.03 6.85 3.00
CA GLN A 101 13.15 7.07 1.86
C GLN A 101 12.55 5.74 1.39
N ILE A 102 11.30 5.79 0.94
CA ILE A 102 10.67 4.71 0.17
C ILE A 102 10.53 5.24 -1.25
N ASP A 103 11.11 4.54 -2.23
CA ASP A 103 11.01 4.94 -3.63
C ASP A 103 9.58 4.73 -4.18
N PHE A 104 9.34 5.25 -5.39
CA PHE A 104 8.03 5.12 -6.03
C PHE A 104 7.70 3.66 -6.28
N HIS A 105 6.53 3.25 -5.79
CA HIS A 105 5.99 1.91 -5.95
C HIS A 105 4.47 1.97 -5.96
N ASN A 106 3.85 0.84 -6.33
CA ASN A 106 2.48 0.51 -5.98
C ASN A 106 2.52 -0.55 -4.87
N GLU A 107 1.51 -0.61 -4.02
CA GLU A 107 1.33 -1.78 -3.17
C GLU A 107 1.02 -2.97 -4.08
N ILE A 108 1.76 -4.07 -3.91
CA ILE A 108 1.59 -5.27 -4.75
C ILE A 108 0.15 -5.78 -4.70
N VAL A 109 -0.50 -5.67 -3.53
CA VAL A 109 -1.91 -6.04 -3.35
C VAL A 109 -2.68 -4.89 -2.71
N SER A 110 -3.36 -4.10 -3.54
CA SER A 110 -4.47 -3.23 -3.15
C SER A 110 -5.06 -2.56 -4.39
N ASP A 111 -6.31 -2.12 -4.30
CA ASP A 111 -6.95 -1.25 -5.28
C ASP A 111 -6.87 0.22 -4.84
N ILE A 112 -7.27 0.51 -3.60
CA ILE A 112 -7.19 1.84 -3.00
C ILE A 112 -6.37 1.77 -1.71
N LEU A 113 -5.53 2.75 -1.47
CA LEU A 113 -4.88 2.99 -0.19
C LEU A 113 -5.67 4.04 0.57
N GLY A 114 -6.04 3.74 1.81
CA GLY A 114 -6.49 4.74 2.77
C GLY A 114 -5.37 5.00 3.78
N LEU A 115 -5.04 6.26 4.04
CA LEU A 115 -4.05 6.66 5.02
C LEU A 115 -4.67 7.61 6.04
N GLN A 116 -4.47 7.35 7.33
CA GLN A 116 -4.75 8.31 8.40
C GLN A 116 -3.44 8.83 8.97
N ILE A 117 -3.21 10.14 8.84
CA ILE A 117 -2.06 10.81 9.44
C ILE A 117 -2.38 11.13 10.89
N ARG A 118 -1.93 10.30 11.84
CA ARG A 118 -2.12 10.58 13.27
C ARG A 118 -1.14 11.63 13.76
N GLN A 119 0.11 11.53 13.31
CA GLN A 119 1.19 12.40 13.73
C GLN A 119 2.26 12.51 12.64
N THR A 120 2.87 13.68 12.52
CA THR A 120 3.94 13.96 11.56
C THR A 120 5.31 13.88 12.23
N SER A 121 6.33 13.57 11.43
CA SER A 121 7.74 13.72 11.80
C SER A 121 8.11 15.18 12.05
N LYS A 122 9.27 15.40 12.68
CA LYS A 122 9.84 16.75 12.87
C LYS A 122 10.30 17.36 11.54
N HIS A 123 10.97 16.55 10.74
CA HIS A 123 11.48 16.91 9.42
C HIS A 123 11.21 15.80 8.41
N GLY A 124 10.90 16.18 7.16
CA GLY A 124 10.66 15.24 6.07
C GLY A 124 9.38 14.40 6.25
N GLY A 125 9.30 13.31 5.49
CA GLY A 125 8.17 12.36 5.56
C GLY A 125 6.99 12.73 4.67
N GLU A 126 7.20 13.68 3.74
CA GLU A 126 6.25 14.07 2.70
C GLU A 126 5.85 12.87 1.84
N LEU A 127 4.58 12.85 1.47
CA LEU A 127 4.00 11.86 0.58
C LEU A 127 4.15 12.36 -0.86
N LEU A 128 4.77 11.55 -1.72
CA LEU A 128 4.89 11.85 -3.14
C LEU A 128 3.93 10.96 -3.90
N LEU A 129 3.18 11.55 -4.83
CA LEU A 129 2.26 10.83 -5.71
C LEU A 129 2.60 11.14 -7.15
N SER A 130 2.68 10.12 -8.00
CA SER A 130 2.96 10.28 -9.42
C SER A 130 1.97 9.49 -10.27
N PRO A 131 1.27 10.12 -11.22
CA PRO A 131 0.27 9.46 -12.04
C PRO A 131 0.91 8.54 -13.09
N ALA A 132 0.55 7.25 -13.03
CA ALA A 132 1.04 6.24 -13.95
C ALA A 132 0.63 6.51 -15.40
N TRP A 133 -0.49 7.19 -15.65
CA TRP A 133 -0.89 7.57 -17.03
C TRP A 133 0.03 8.61 -17.65
N SER A 134 0.59 9.54 -16.88
CA SER A 134 1.51 10.55 -17.41
C SER A 134 2.84 9.90 -17.79
N MET A 135 3.31 8.98 -16.93
CA MET A 135 4.45 8.11 -17.25
C MET A 135 4.16 7.24 -18.48
N TYR A 136 2.98 6.63 -18.57
CA TYR A 136 2.57 5.83 -19.74
C TYR A 136 2.62 6.65 -21.03
N ASN A 137 2.10 7.88 -21.03
CA ASN A 137 2.11 8.76 -22.20
C ASN A 137 3.53 9.13 -22.64
N ASP A 138 4.41 9.47 -21.69
CA ASP A 138 5.82 9.74 -21.99
C ASP A 138 6.52 8.50 -22.57
N LEU A 139 6.28 7.31 -21.99
CA LEU A 139 6.82 6.06 -22.50
C LEU A 139 6.24 5.72 -23.89
N ALA A 140 4.96 5.96 -24.13
CA ALA A 140 4.35 5.72 -25.44
C ALA A 140 4.98 6.59 -26.53
N LEU A 141 5.29 7.84 -26.20
CA LEU A 141 5.89 8.80 -27.13
C LEU A 141 7.37 8.55 -27.36
N HIS A 142 8.12 8.21 -26.30
CA HIS A 142 9.58 8.22 -26.33
C HIS A 142 10.24 6.84 -26.25
N ARG A 143 9.58 5.87 -25.61
CA ARG A 143 10.11 4.52 -25.34
C ARG A 143 9.03 3.44 -25.46
N PRO A 144 8.38 3.27 -26.64
CA PRO A 144 7.35 2.26 -26.83
C PRO A 144 7.90 0.83 -26.66
N ASP A 145 9.20 0.63 -26.82
CA ASP A 145 9.92 -0.60 -26.49
C ASP A 145 9.81 -0.94 -24.99
N VAL A 146 9.93 0.05 -24.11
CA VAL A 146 9.76 -0.13 -22.65
C VAL A 146 8.32 -0.49 -22.31
N LEU A 147 7.31 0.14 -22.93
CA LEU A 147 5.91 -0.22 -22.69
C LEU A 147 5.61 -1.68 -23.06
N ARG A 148 6.13 -2.15 -24.20
CA ARG A 148 5.99 -3.55 -24.61
C ARG A 148 6.59 -4.47 -23.56
N LEU A 149 7.83 -4.20 -23.14
CA LEU A 149 8.51 -5.02 -22.15
C LEU A 149 7.80 -5.02 -20.78
N LEU A 150 7.29 -3.87 -20.32
CA LEU A 150 6.51 -3.79 -19.07
C LEU A 150 5.21 -4.59 -19.14
N SER A 151 4.67 -4.79 -20.34
CA SER A 151 3.43 -5.55 -20.58
C SER A 151 3.69 -7.07 -20.72
N GLU A 152 4.94 -7.49 -20.88
CA GLU A 152 5.31 -8.90 -20.99
C GLU A 152 5.39 -9.59 -19.61
N PRO A 153 4.98 -10.86 -19.49
CA PRO A 153 5.03 -11.59 -18.22
C PRO A 153 6.43 -12.14 -17.93
N VAL A 154 7.42 -11.26 -17.87
CA VAL A 154 8.85 -11.58 -17.69
C VAL A 154 9.42 -11.02 -16.38
N TRP A 155 8.60 -10.35 -15.56
CA TRP A 155 9.06 -9.68 -14.35
C TRP A 155 8.85 -10.57 -13.13
N PRO A 156 9.90 -10.78 -12.31
CA PRO A 156 9.77 -11.53 -11.08
C PRO A 156 8.84 -10.76 -10.12
N ALA A 157 7.81 -11.43 -9.65
CA ALA A 157 6.94 -10.90 -8.62
C ALA A 157 6.84 -11.87 -7.46
N GLN A 158 7.11 -11.34 -6.27
CA GLN A 158 6.79 -12.04 -5.04
C GLN A 158 5.28 -11.92 -4.79
N ILE A 159 4.62 -13.07 -4.76
CA ILE A 159 3.22 -13.14 -4.36
C ILE A 159 3.18 -13.25 -2.83
N PRO A 160 2.44 -12.36 -2.15
CA PRO A 160 2.10 -12.53 -0.74
C PRO A 160 1.54 -13.92 -0.45
N LEU A 161 2.13 -14.62 0.52
CA LEU A 161 1.68 -15.94 1.01
C LEU A 161 1.82 -17.12 0.03
N ALA A 162 2.52 -16.95 -1.10
CA ALA A 162 2.78 -18.05 -2.04
C ALA A 162 4.28 -18.23 -2.33
N SER A 163 4.66 -19.46 -2.65
CA SER A 163 5.98 -19.83 -3.18
C SER A 163 5.74 -20.82 -4.32
N PRO A 164 6.42 -20.72 -5.49
CA PRO A 164 7.57 -19.86 -5.84
C PRO A 164 7.19 -18.49 -6.44
N SER A 165 8.22 -17.66 -6.67
CA SER A 165 8.13 -16.41 -7.46
C SER A 165 7.50 -16.68 -8.82
N VAL A 166 6.53 -15.87 -9.22
CA VAL A 166 5.90 -15.96 -10.54
C VAL A 166 6.40 -14.84 -11.43
N LEU A 167 6.48 -15.11 -12.72
CA LEU A 167 6.65 -14.05 -13.70
C LEU A 167 5.29 -13.45 -14.06
N ARG A 168 5.21 -12.12 -14.04
CA ARG A 168 4.01 -11.37 -14.47
C ARG A 168 4.39 -10.08 -15.16
N SER A 169 3.42 -9.46 -15.82
CA SER A 169 3.58 -8.11 -16.34
C SER A 169 3.59 -7.09 -15.20
N LEU A 170 4.16 -5.91 -15.43
CA LEU A 170 4.07 -4.78 -14.51
C LEU A 170 3.00 -3.78 -14.96
N LEU A 171 2.79 -3.68 -16.27
CA LEU A 171 1.79 -2.86 -16.91
C LEU A 171 0.67 -3.75 -17.48
N PHE A 172 -0.57 -3.37 -17.22
CA PHE A 172 -1.75 -4.09 -17.68
C PHE A 172 -2.73 -3.14 -18.35
N SER A 173 -3.53 -3.67 -19.27
CA SER A 173 -4.76 -3.01 -19.74
C SER A 173 -5.95 -3.84 -19.29
N SER A 174 -6.88 -3.21 -18.57
CA SER A 174 -8.06 -3.88 -18.01
C SER A 174 -9.23 -2.92 -17.94
N GLY A 175 -10.39 -3.29 -18.49
CA GLY A 175 -11.59 -2.45 -18.47
C GLY A 175 -11.40 -1.06 -19.11
N GLY A 176 -10.55 -0.95 -20.14
CA GLY A 176 -10.21 0.34 -20.77
C GLY A 176 -9.27 1.23 -19.93
N LYS A 177 -8.78 0.74 -18.79
CA LYS A 177 -7.82 1.44 -17.92
C LYS A 177 -6.43 0.85 -18.10
N ILE A 178 -5.42 1.69 -17.92
CA ILE A 178 -4.03 1.27 -17.77
C ILE A 178 -3.75 1.11 -16.28
N ILE A 179 -3.24 -0.06 -15.90
CA ILE A 179 -2.91 -0.41 -14.52
C ILE A 179 -1.41 -0.64 -14.44
N LEU A 180 -0.75 0.11 -13.56
CA LEU A 180 0.62 -0.16 -13.17
C LEU A 180 0.60 -0.85 -11.79
N ASN A 181 1.32 -1.96 -11.65
CA ASN A 181 1.49 -2.63 -10.37
C ASN A 181 2.93 -3.12 -10.25
N MET A 182 3.78 -2.28 -9.67
CA MET A 182 5.20 -2.61 -9.50
C MET A 182 5.78 -2.07 -8.21
N ASP A 183 6.71 -2.84 -7.64
CA ASP A 183 7.60 -2.42 -6.58
C ASP A 183 9.01 -2.88 -6.96
N ARG A 184 9.93 -1.92 -7.14
CA ARG A 184 11.31 -2.21 -7.57
C ARG A 184 12.14 -2.84 -6.45
N GLY A 185 11.88 -2.49 -5.19
CA GLY A 185 12.67 -2.97 -4.06
C GLY A 185 12.80 -4.50 -3.98
N PRO A 186 11.69 -5.25 -4.00
CA PRO A 186 11.72 -6.72 -4.04
C PRO A 186 12.39 -7.27 -5.31
N MET A 187 12.24 -6.61 -6.46
CA MET A 187 12.88 -7.07 -7.70
C MET A 187 14.39 -6.96 -7.61
N ASP A 188 14.91 -5.84 -7.11
CA ASP A 188 16.34 -5.62 -6.93
C ASP A 188 16.93 -6.55 -5.85
N SER A 189 16.21 -6.79 -4.75
CA SER A 189 16.70 -7.63 -3.63
C SER A 189 16.67 -9.13 -3.92
N THR A 190 15.86 -9.58 -4.88
CA THR A 190 15.68 -10.99 -5.22
C THR A 190 16.37 -11.37 -6.53
N SER A 191 16.76 -10.38 -7.34
CA SER A 191 17.42 -10.59 -8.63
C SER A 191 18.60 -11.56 -8.52
N GLY A 192 18.49 -12.70 -9.21
CA GLY A 192 19.54 -13.71 -9.24
C GLY A 192 19.66 -14.59 -7.99
N ASP A 193 18.75 -14.53 -7.03
CA ASP A 193 18.75 -15.42 -5.86
C ASP A 193 18.34 -16.86 -6.25
N PRO A 194 19.26 -17.84 -6.20
CA PRO A 194 18.95 -19.22 -6.56
C PRO A 194 17.92 -19.86 -5.63
N LYS A 195 17.84 -19.42 -4.37
CA LYS A 195 16.88 -19.95 -3.38
C LYS A 195 15.44 -19.59 -3.73
N LEU A 196 15.25 -18.52 -4.50
CA LEU A 196 13.94 -18.03 -4.93
C LEU A 196 13.59 -18.46 -6.36
N GLY A 197 14.52 -19.16 -7.03
CA GLY A 197 14.38 -19.51 -8.44
C GLY A 197 14.35 -18.31 -9.38
N THR A 198 14.76 -17.13 -8.91
CA THR A 198 14.72 -15.89 -9.68
C THR A 198 15.98 -15.71 -10.50
N LYS A 199 15.81 -15.37 -11.78
CA LYS A 199 16.92 -15.03 -12.67
C LYS A 199 17.35 -13.58 -12.44
N PRO A 200 18.63 -13.23 -12.70
CA PRO A 200 19.04 -11.84 -12.76
C PRO A 200 18.21 -11.07 -13.80
N LEU A 201 17.85 -9.83 -13.48
CA LEU A 201 17.22 -8.95 -14.46
C LEU A 201 18.16 -8.69 -15.64
N SER A 202 17.61 -8.75 -16.85
CA SER A 202 18.35 -8.41 -18.07
C SER A 202 18.64 -6.90 -18.14
N THR A 203 19.62 -6.50 -18.97
CA THR A 203 19.92 -5.09 -19.23
C THR A 203 18.68 -4.31 -19.68
N ALA A 204 17.87 -4.89 -20.57
CA ALA A 204 16.64 -4.26 -21.04
C ALA A 204 15.61 -4.05 -19.91
N GLN A 205 15.49 -5.00 -18.98
CA GLN A 205 14.62 -4.85 -17.80
C GLN A 205 15.11 -3.76 -16.87
N LEU A 206 16.42 -3.68 -16.60
CA LEU A 206 17.00 -2.62 -15.78
C LEU A 206 16.82 -1.23 -16.42
N GLU A 207 17.04 -1.12 -17.73
CA GLU A 207 16.79 0.11 -18.50
C GLU A 207 15.30 0.51 -18.46
N ALA A 208 14.38 -0.44 -18.60
CA ALA A 208 12.96 -0.19 -18.48
C ALA A 208 12.57 0.32 -17.08
N LEU A 209 13.09 -0.28 -16.01
CA LEU A 209 12.87 0.20 -14.64
C LEU A 209 13.43 1.62 -14.41
N ASN A 210 14.59 1.92 -14.99
CA ASN A 210 15.19 3.27 -14.92
C ASN A 210 14.36 4.30 -15.71
N ALA A 211 13.81 3.92 -16.86
CA ALA A 211 12.92 4.78 -17.64
C ALA A 211 11.62 5.08 -16.86
N VAL A 212 11.03 4.07 -16.21
CA VAL A 212 9.89 4.26 -15.30
C VAL A 212 10.24 5.25 -14.19
N ASP A 213 11.34 5.03 -13.46
CA ASP A 213 11.73 5.94 -12.37
C ASP A 213 11.93 7.38 -12.86
N THR A 214 12.57 7.57 -14.02
CA THR A 214 12.78 8.88 -14.63
C THR A 214 11.45 9.59 -14.93
N PHE A 215 10.52 8.93 -15.61
CA PHE A 215 9.24 9.56 -15.97
C PHE A 215 8.31 9.72 -14.77
N THR A 216 8.32 8.79 -13.82
CA THR A 216 7.59 8.94 -12.55
C THR A 216 8.08 10.16 -11.77
N ARG A 217 9.39 10.40 -11.72
CA ARG A 217 9.98 11.59 -11.07
C ARG A 217 9.77 12.90 -11.83
N LYS A 218 9.40 12.86 -13.11
CA LYS A 218 9.03 14.05 -13.89
C LYS A 218 7.65 14.60 -13.52
N HIS A 219 6.73 13.73 -13.11
CA HIS A 219 5.30 14.07 -12.93
C HIS A 219 4.80 14.09 -11.49
N TYR A 220 5.66 13.81 -10.51
CA TYR A 220 5.18 13.70 -9.14
C TYR A 220 4.72 15.04 -8.58
N ILE A 221 3.77 14.94 -7.67
CA ILE A 221 3.38 16.02 -6.77
C ILE A 221 3.79 15.65 -5.34
N GLU A 222 4.06 16.68 -4.54
CA GLU A 222 4.38 16.51 -3.12
C GLU A 222 3.18 16.95 -2.27
N ILE A 223 2.73 16.06 -1.39
CA ILE A 223 1.74 16.33 -0.37
C ILE A 223 2.48 16.44 0.97
N ARG A 224 2.38 17.60 1.60
CA ARG A 224 2.82 17.81 2.98
C ARG A 224 1.68 17.41 3.92
N PRO A 225 1.79 16.27 4.62
CA PRO A 225 0.73 15.77 5.47
C PRO A 225 0.61 16.63 6.73
N GLN A 226 -0.61 16.76 7.25
CA GLN A 226 -0.91 17.34 8.55
C GLN A 226 -1.55 16.28 9.43
N ALA A 227 -1.34 16.36 10.75
CA ALA A 227 -2.05 15.51 11.69
C ALA A 227 -3.57 15.71 11.51
N GLY A 228 -4.30 14.60 11.36
CA GLY A 228 -5.73 14.59 11.06
C GLY A 228 -6.07 14.43 9.58
N ASP A 229 -5.12 14.56 8.65
CA ASP A 229 -5.40 14.32 7.23
C ASP A 229 -5.78 12.84 7.00
N LEU A 230 -6.80 12.61 6.15
CA LEU A 230 -7.00 11.33 5.48
C LEU A 230 -6.63 11.45 4.02
N VAL A 231 -5.80 10.53 3.54
CA VAL A 231 -5.39 10.48 2.14
C VAL A 231 -5.90 9.18 1.54
N PHE A 232 -6.55 9.29 0.39
CA PHE A 232 -7.02 8.13 -0.37
C PHE A 232 -6.39 8.16 -1.75
N VAL A 233 -5.86 7.02 -2.20
CA VAL A 233 -5.09 6.89 -3.45
C VAL A 233 -5.51 5.63 -4.19
N ASN A 234 -5.87 5.75 -5.46
CA ASN A 234 -6.02 4.62 -6.38
C ASN A 234 -4.63 4.08 -6.72
N ASN A 235 -4.31 2.93 -6.11
CA ASN A 235 -3.03 2.26 -6.17
C ASN A 235 -2.66 1.76 -7.57
N PHE A 236 -3.65 1.48 -8.43
CA PHE A 236 -3.39 1.05 -9.82
C PHE A 236 -3.01 2.19 -10.76
N SER A 237 -3.41 3.42 -10.41
CA SER A 237 -3.24 4.59 -11.25
C SER A 237 -2.15 5.55 -10.79
N ILE A 238 -1.79 5.49 -9.50
CA ILE A 238 -0.83 6.39 -8.87
C ILE A 238 0.28 5.56 -8.23
N MET A 239 1.54 5.85 -8.59
CA MET A 239 2.69 5.42 -7.80
C MET A 239 2.88 6.35 -6.62
N HIS A 240 3.17 5.80 -5.45
CA HIS A 240 3.42 6.57 -4.23
C HIS A 240 4.82 6.34 -3.67
N SER A 241 5.32 7.34 -2.96
CA SER A 241 6.63 7.34 -2.32
C SER A 241 6.57 8.16 -1.03
N ARG A 242 7.54 7.94 -0.13
CA ARG A 242 7.71 8.73 1.09
C ARG A 242 9.13 9.23 1.17
N ARG A 243 9.33 10.54 1.36
CA ARG A 243 10.66 11.10 1.66
C ARG A 243 11.22 10.53 2.98
N ALA A 244 12.54 10.50 3.11
CA ALA A 244 13.17 10.22 4.39
C ALA A 244 12.68 11.20 5.46
N PHE A 245 12.64 10.77 6.73
CA PHE A 245 12.21 11.63 7.83
C PHE A 245 13.07 11.48 9.08
N ILE A 246 12.93 12.46 9.96
CA ILE A 246 13.53 12.49 11.28
C ILE A 246 12.43 12.76 12.30
N ASP A 247 12.35 11.88 13.29
CA ASP A 247 11.45 12.01 14.43
C ASP A 247 12.15 12.68 15.62
N GLU A 248 11.46 13.57 16.33
CA GLU A 248 12.02 14.26 17.50
C GLU A 248 10.93 14.60 18.52
N GLY A 249 11.14 14.25 19.80
CA GLY A 249 10.23 14.59 20.90
C GLY A 249 8.79 14.12 20.65
N GLN A 250 7.86 15.07 20.62
CA GLN A 250 6.43 14.87 20.32
C GLN A 250 6.12 14.85 18.81
N HIS A 251 7.11 14.76 17.94
CA HIS A 251 6.95 14.62 16.49
C HIS A 251 7.51 13.27 16.04
N ASN A 252 6.80 12.20 16.40
CA ASN A 252 7.06 10.85 15.92
C ASN A 252 6.02 10.51 14.85
N ARG A 253 6.46 10.30 13.62
CA ARG A 253 5.55 10.02 12.50
C ARG A 253 4.75 8.75 12.78
N HIS A 254 3.42 8.86 12.71
CA HIS A 254 2.49 7.74 12.86
C HIS A 254 1.38 7.84 11.83
N VAL A 255 1.35 6.88 10.91
CA VAL A 255 0.31 6.76 9.88
C VAL A 255 -0.34 5.39 9.98
N LEU A 256 -1.66 5.33 9.90
CA LEU A 256 -2.36 4.06 9.65
C LEU A 256 -2.62 3.89 8.17
N ARG A 257 -2.51 2.65 7.67
CA ARG A 257 -2.84 2.29 6.29
C ARG A 257 -3.94 1.23 6.25
N LEU A 258 -4.90 1.45 5.36
CA LEU A 258 -5.90 0.49 4.93
C LEU A 258 -5.66 0.12 3.46
N TRP A 259 -5.98 -1.12 3.13
CA TRP A 259 -6.29 -1.51 1.75
C TRP A 259 -7.79 -1.58 1.58
N LEU A 260 -8.25 -1.06 0.46
CA LEU A 260 -9.65 -0.79 0.24
C LEU A 260 -10.03 -1.22 -1.18
N ARG A 261 -11.24 -1.75 -1.33
CA ARG A 261 -11.87 -2.06 -2.61
C ARG A 261 -13.28 -1.49 -2.64
N ASN A 262 -13.57 -0.73 -3.68
CA ASN A 262 -14.93 -0.36 -4.03
C ASN A 262 -15.52 -1.41 -4.97
N ASP A 263 -16.62 -2.05 -4.60
CA ASP A 263 -17.20 -3.13 -5.40
C ASP A 263 -17.95 -2.61 -6.65
N ASP A 264 -18.44 -1.36 -6.59
CA ASP A 264 -19.22 -0.75 -7.67
C ASP A 264 -18.33 -0.02 -8.69
N LEU A 265 -17.28 0.67 -8.21
CA LEU A 265 -16.40 1.54 -9.01
C LEU A 265 -15.03 0.94 -9.28
N GLY A 266 -14.64 -0.10 -8.54
CA GLY A 266 -13.30 -0.66 -8.61
C GLY A 266 -13.00 -1.27 -9.98
N TRP A 267 -11.80 -0.97 -10.51
CA TRP A 267 -11.41 -1.44 -11.84
C TRP A 267 -11.33 -2.98 -11.91
N PRO A 268 -11.56 -3.61 -13.07
CA PRO A 268 -11.45 -5.06 -13.18
C PRO A 268 -10.01 -5.52 -12.89
N ILE A 269 -9.86 -6.43 -11.93
CA ILE A 269 -8.55 -6.93 -11.52
C ILE A 269 -7.92 -7.77 -12.64
N PRO A 270 -6.71 -7.42 -13.14
CA PRO A 270 -6.02 -8.23 -14.13
C PRO A 270 -5.85 -9.68 -13.67
N LYS A 271 -5.99 -10.64 -14.60
CA LYS A 271 -5.93 -12.08 -14.28
C LYS A 271 -4.67 -12.46 -13.50
N ALA A 272 -3.53 -11.87 -13.85
CA ALA A 272 -2.25 -12.12 -13.19
C ALA A 272 -2.15 -11.61 -11.74
N LEU A 273 -3.01 -10.66 -11.35
CA LEU A 273 -3.05 -10.11 -9.98
C LEU A 273 -4.14 -10.77 -9.12
N LYS A 274 -5.06 -11.51 -9.73
CA LYS A 274 -6.29 -11.99 -9.08
C LYS A 274 -6.03 -12.93 -7.91
N SER A 275 -5.06 -13.84 -8.00
CA SER A 275 -4.75 -14.77 -6.91
C SER A 275 -4.30 -14.05 -5.64
N SER A 276 -3.30 -13.15 -5.76
CA SER A 276 -2.80 -12.34 -4.65
C SER A 276 -3.88 -11.41 -4.10
N TRP A 277 -4.70 -10.84 -4.99
CA TRP A 277 -5.80 -9.97 -4.62
C TRP A 277 -6.87 -10.71 -3.79
N SER A 278 -7.27 -11.91 -4.21
CA SER A 278 -8.27 -12.72 -3.51
C SER A 278 -7.83 -13.09 -2.09
N ILE A 279 -6.54 -13.36 -1.87
CA ILE A 279 -5.99 -13.61 -0.53
C ILE A 279 -6.28 -12.48 0.46
N VAL A 280 -6.28 -11.23 -0.02
CA VAL A 280 -6.45 -10.02 0.80
C VAL A 280 -7.91 -9.64 0.97
N PHE A 281 -8.70 -9.77 -0.09
CA PHE A 281 -10.08 -9.25 -0.11
C PHE A 281 -11.15 -10.33 0.07
N ASP A 282 -10.94 -11.57 -0.37
CA ASP A 282 -11.93 -12.66 -0.24
C ASP A 282 -11.90 -13.25 1.16
N GLN A 283 -12.48 -12.49 2.11
CA GLN A 283 -12.62 -12.88 3.50
C GLN A 283 -13.70 -13.94 3.67
N ASN A 284 -13.42 -14.90 4.55
CA ASN A 284 -14.39 -15.87 5.00
C ASN A 284 -14.81 -15.52 6.43
N GLU A 285 -15.95 -14.85 6.57
CA GLU A 285 -16.50 -14.39 7.87
C GLU A 285 -16.67 -15.50 8.91
N LYS A 286 -16.73 -16.79 8.49
CA LYS A 286 -16.83 -17.93 9.41
C LYS A 286 -15.49 -18.37 10.00
N HIS A 287 -14.38 -18.00 9.40
CA HIS A 287 -13.05 -18.51 9.75
C HIS A 287 -12.01 -17.41 10.01
N ASP A 288 -12.15 -16.24 9.40
CA ASP A 288 -11.23 -15.15 9.59
C ASP A 288 -11.54 -14.37 10.88
N THR A 289 -10.55 -14.24 11.76
CA THR A 289 -10.60 -13.27 12.87
C THR A 289 -10.14 -11.91 12.36
N LEU A 290 -11.04 -10.94 12.23
CA LEU A 290 -10.69 -9.60 11.76
C LEU A 290 -10.19 -8.72 12.92
N ARG A 291 -8.98 -8.17 12.80
CA ARG A 291 -8.34 -7.39 13.86
C ARG A 291 -8.09 -5.95 13.42
N PHE A 292 -8.52 -5.01 14.23
CA PHE A 292 -8.31 -3.57 14.03
C PHE A 292 -7.48 -2.99 15.18
N PRO A 293 -6.16 -3.27 15.23
CA PRO A 293 -5.32 -2.81 16.32
C PRO A 293 -5.32 -1.29 16.42
N VAL A 294 -5.64 -0.76 17.60
CA VAL A 294 -5.62 0.69 17.85
C VAL A 294 -4.19 1.21 17.97
N GLU A 295 -3.28 0.37 18.48
CA GLU A 295 -1.88 0.70 18.76
C GLU A 295 -0.93 -0.26 18.02
N PRO A 296 0.28 0.23 17.65
CA PRO A 296 1.26 -0.61 16.96
C PRO A 296 1.81 -1.71 17.87
N LYS A 297 2.26 -2.81 17.27
CA LYS A 297 3.04 -3.83 17.99
C LYS A 297 4.31 -3.18 18.58
N PRO A 298 4.70 -3.50 19.83
CA PRO A 298 5.78 -2.82 20.53
C PRO A 298 7.17 -3.10 19.95
N SER A 299 7.32 -4.19 19.19
CA SER A 299 8.57 -4.55 18.50
C SER A 299 8.29 -5.03 17.08
N TYR A 300 9.21 -4.70 16.18
CA TYR A 300 9.24 -5.27 14.84
C TYR A 300 9.92 -6.64 14.91
N LYS A 301 9.19 -7.68 14.49
CA LYS A 301 9.77 -8.99 14.20
C LYS A 301 10.00 -9.06 12.70
N ARG A 302 11.22 -9.40 12.27
CA ARG A 302 11.45 -9.73 10.86
C ARG A 302 10.61 -10.97 10.55
N PRO A 303 9.76 -10.96 9.50
CA PRO A 303 9.08 -12.17 9.09
C PRO A 303 10.12 -13.25 8.81
N ARG A 304 9.95 -14.45 9.39
CA ARG A 304 10.80 -15.60 9.07
C ARG A 304 10.55 -15.93 7.61
N ILE A 305 11.58 -15.74 6.80
CA ILE A 305 11.58 -16.23 5.42
C ILE A 305 11.49 -17.76 5.55
N ARG A 306 10.38 -18.38 5.14
CA ARG A 306 10.42 -19.80 4.75
C ARG A 306 11.62 -19.94 3.83
N GLU A 307 12.50 -20.93 4.05
CA GLU A 307 13.62 -21.19 3.14
C GLU A 307 13.13 -21.05 1.69
N GLY A 308 13.54 -19.96 1.02
CA GLY A 308 13.02 -19.59 -0.31
C GLY A 308 12.04 -18.40 -0.43
N ALA A 309 12.04 -17.37 0.43
CA ALA A 309 11.24 -16.14 0.18
C ALA A 309 11.97 -14.80 0.53
N GLY A 310 12.59 -14.13 -0.46
CA GLY A 310 13.42 -12.92 -0.27
C GLY A 310 12.68 -11.68 0.23
N SER A 311 13.43 -10.71 0.77
CA SER A 311 12.90 -9.54 1.47
C SER A 311 12.57 -8.36 0.54
N GLY A 312 11.29 -8.03 0.44
CA GLY A 312 10.83 -6.73 -0.08
C GLY A 312 9.30 -6.73 -0.20
N SER A 313 8.66 -5.59 0.07
CA SER A 313 7.20 -5.40 0.13
C SER A 313 6.50 -6.02 1.35
N ALA A 314 5.30 -5.51 1.64
CA ALA A 314 4.53 -5.69 2.86
C ALA A 314 4.07 -7.13 3.17
N HIS A 315 4.62 -8.17 2.53
CA HIS A 315 4.12 -9.52 2.70
C HIS A 315 5.19 -10.60 2.66
N LEU A 316 5.52 -11.13 3.83
CA LEU A 316 6.15 -12.43 3.98
C LEU A 316 5.55 -13.05 5.25
N VAL A 317 5.19 -14.32 5.17
CA VAL A 317 4.52 -15.12 6.21
C VAL A 317 5.43 -15.24 7.45
N PRO A 318 4.93 -15.14 8.69
CA PRO A 318 5.63 -15.69 9.84
C PRO A 318 5.53 -17.23 9.84
N ASP A 319 6.65 -17.91 9.91
CA ASP A 319 6.69 -19.38 10.06
C ASP A 319 6.35 -19.76 11.50
N GLU A 320 5.26 -20.51 11.69
CA GLU A 320 4.84 -21.12 12.97
C GLU A 320 5.42 -22.53 13.09
N SER A 321 6.75 -22.63 13.20
CA SER A 321 7.37 -23.83 13.74
C SER A 321 8.32 -23.47 14.87
N GLU A 322 7.97 -24.01 16.04
CA GLU A 322 8.72 -24.08 17.30
C GLU A 322 8.75 -22.80 18.15
N ASP A 323 7.70 -22.66 18.96
CA ASP A 323 7.81 -22.18 20.35
C ASP A 323 7.40 -23.36 21.26
N ASP A 324 8.28 -24.36 21.36
CA ASP A 324 8.36 -25.32 22.47
C ASP A 324 9.85 -25.48 22.80
N GLU A 325 10.37 -24.57 23.63
CA GLU A 325 11.43 -24.78 24.64
C GLU A 325 11.70 -23.49 25.44
#